data_AF-A0AAW1PNM7-F1
#
_entry.id   AF-A0AAW1PNM7-F1
#
_cell.length_a   1.000
_cell.length_b   1.000
_cell.length_c   1.000
_cell.angle_alpha   90.00
_cell.angle_beta   90.00
_cell.angle_gamma   90.00
#
_symmetry.space_group_name_H-M   'P 1'
#
loop_
_entity.id
_entity.type
_entity.pdbx_description
1 polymer ?
#
loop_
_entity_poly.entity_id
_entity_poly.type
_entity_poly.pdbx_seq_one_letter_code
_entity_poly.pdbx_strand_id
1 'polypeptide(L)'
;MQLFLDTTVNRSLSNSEQDLVNQRGAILERAQLTLQQLLDSRSNRHEVRLWLIRTLSQLPTNHQGLSGKRLVQFLPNESSRQELGSRKDFCIQLLRKLCESAPRKVGRQLASHPDIVTKFFKGDIKRISYWFAHFSIAGWPGFKYGAAALGKYALAHRDEVWDLLAWQGKHAQAPVAVVTKPHYFTELDTERTVSNLLRHCPDFWASEEMAECLQGGELLALDYDFFSKELYSVLVSSGQRRQDLADLVEHFLAEHPFQQLCQQLCPLLDDTDLLNFAMRLIRRPSATGGVMTVAPGRSY
;
A
#
# COMPACT_ATOMS: atom_id res chain seq x y z
N MET A 1 34.95 40.19 13.61
CA MET A 1 34.47 39.95 12.23
C MET A 1 33.05 39.42 12.30
N GLN A 2 32.09 40.34 12.30
CA GLN A 2 30.70 40.09 11.89
C GLN A 2 30.63 40.18 10.36
N LEU A 3 29.85 39.33 9.71
CA LEU A 3 29.31 39.36 8.33
C LEU A 3 28.65 37.96 8.16
N PHE A 4 27.35 37.74 7.98
CA PHE A 4 26.34 38.45 7.20
C PHE A 4 24.94 38.33 7.84
N LEU A 5 24.15 39.35 7.54
CA LEU A 5 22.84 39.73 8.06
C LEU A 5 21.72 38.72 7.84
N ASP A 6 20.99 38.45 8.93
CA ASP A 6 19.54 38.30 8.93
C ASP A 6 18.92 39.44 8.13
N THR A 7 18.23 39.11 7.05
CA THR A 7 17.27 40.01 6.42
C THR A 7 16.13 39.19 5.87
N THR A 8 15.13 38.96 6.73
CA THR A 8 13.75 38.74 6.31
C THR A 8 13.27 39.99 5.57
N VAL A 9 13.63 40.11 4.29
CA VAL A 9 13.02 41.10 3.39
C VAL A 9 11.67 40.56 2.98
N ASN A 10 10.62 41.10 3.60
CA ASN A 10 9.27 41.08 3.08
C ASN A 10 9.29 41.89 1.76
N ARG A 11 9.73 41.28 0.65
CA ARG A 11 9.75 41.94 -0.67
C ARG A 11 8.31 42.12 -1.12
N SER A 12 7.80 43.35 -1.05
CA SER A 12 6.69 43.78 -1.90
C SER A 12 7.11 43.55 -3.35
N LEU A 13 6.39 42.69 -4.07
CA LEU A 13 6.59 42.49 -5.50
C LEU A 13 6.52 43.86 -6.19
N SER A 14 7.44 44.13 -7.11
CA SER A 14 7.34 45.32 -7.95
C SER A 14 6.06 45.26 -8.79
N ASN A 15 5.51 46.42 -9.21
CA ASN A 15 4.29 46.46 -10.03
C ASN A 15 4.40 45.57 -11.29
N SER A 16 5.60 45.48 -11.90
CA SER A 16 5.87 44.60 -13.03
C SER A 16 5.86 43.11 -12.69
N GLU A 17 6.35 42.71 -11.51
CA GLU A 17 6.27 41.33 -11.03
C GLU A 17 4.84 40.94 -10.68
N GLN A 18 4.07 41.87 -10.11
CA GLN A 18 2.65 41.67 -9.82
C GLN A 18 1.83 41.51 -11.11
N ASP A 19 2.13 42.30 -12.15
CA ASP A 19 1.49 42.19 -13.46
C ASP A 19 1.79 40.83 -14.13
N LEU A 20 3.02 40.33 -14.03
CA LEU A 20 3.39 39.01 -14.54
C LEU A 20 2.68 37.86 -13.81
N VAL A 21 2.52 37.98 -12.48
CA VAL A 21 1.77 37.00 -11.67
C VAL A 21 0.29 37.01 -12.07
N ASN A 22 -0.31 38.19 -12.24
CA ASN A 22 -1.70 38.35 -12.64
C ASN A 22 -1.95 37.80 -14.07
N GLN A 23 -1.07 38.12 -15.03
CA GLN A 23 -1.15 37.59 -16.39
C GLN A 23 -1.04 36.06 -16.42
N ARG A 24 -0.10 35.50 -15.64
CA ARG A 24 0.04 34.05 -15.51
C ARG A 24 -1.22 33.42 -14.90
N GLY A 25 -1.82 34.05 -13.90
CA GLY A 25 -3.08 33.62 -13.31
C GLY A 25 -4.20 33.53 -14.34
N ALA A 26 -4.41 34.60 -15.12
CA ALA A 26 -5.43 34.67 -16.15
C ALA A 26 -5.24 33.63 -17.27
N ILE A 27 -3.99 33.38 -17.68
CA ILE A 27 -3.68 32.34 -18.67
C ILE A 27 -4.04 30.95 -18.14
N LEU A 28 -3.70 30.65 -16.88
CA LEU A 28 -4.00 29.35 -16.27
C LEU A 28 -5.50 29.13 -16.09
N GLU A 29 -6.24 30.18 -15.71
CA GLU A 29 -7.70 30.12 -15.60
C GLU A 29 -8.35 29.87 -16.97
N ARG A 30 -7.93 30.59 -18.01
CA ARG A 30 -8.42 30.36 -19.37
C ARG A 30 -8.08 28.96 -19.88
N ALA A 31 -6.87 28.47 -19.60
CA ALA A 31 -6.46 27.11 -19.97
C ALA A 31 -7.31 26.06 -19.24
N GLN A 32 -7.56 26.24 -17.94
CA GLN A 32 -8.41 25.35 -17.15
C GLN A 32 -9.84 25.28 -17.72
N LEU A 33 -10.46 26.43 -17.99
CA LEU A 33 -11.81 26.49 -18.57
C LEU A 33 -11.87 25.82 -19.95
N THR A 34 -10.86 26.06 -20.80
CA THR A 34 -10.79 25.46 -22.14
C THR A 34 -10.65 23.94 -22.05
N LEU A 35 -9.77 23.45 -21.17
CA LEU A 35 -9.58 22.01 -20.97
C LEU A 35 -10.84 21.35 -20.39
N GLN A 36 -11.52 22.01 -19.43
CA GLN A 36 -12.77 21.53 -18.89
C GLN A 36 -13.83 21.38 -19.99
N GLN A 37 -14.03 22.40 -20.82
CA GLN A 37 -14.96 22.35 -21.96
C GLN A 37 -14.62 21.21 -22.94
N LEU A 38 -13.34 20.99 -23.20
CA LEU A 38 -12.89 19.92 -24.08
C LEU A 38 -13.08 18.51 -23.48
N LEU A 39 -12.95 18.37 -22.16
CA LEU A 39 -13.23 17.13 -21.43
C LEU A 39 -14.74 16.84 -21.34
N ASP A 40 -15.57 17.87 -21.23
CA ASP A 40 -17.03 17.75 -21.22
C ASP A 40 -17.59 17.40 -22.62
N SER A 41 -16.84 17.71 -23.68
CA SER A 41 -17.20 17.35 -25.07
C SER A 41 -16.96 15.87 -25.37
N ARG A 42 -18.02 15.16 -25.77
CA ARG A 42 -17.96 13.72 -26.12
C ARG A 42 -16.97 13.40 -27.25
N SER A 43 -16.79 14.29 -28.22
CA SER A 43 -15.93 14.03 -29.38
C SER A 43 -14.43 14.12 -29.06
N ASN A 44 -14.06 14.96 -28.08
CA ASN A 44 -12.65 15.31 -27.84
C ASN A 44 -12.12 14.74 -26.52
N ARG A 45 -13.00 14.31 -25.61
CA ARG A 45 -12.65 13.86 -24.25
C ARG A 45 -11.50 12.86 -24.21
N HIS A 46 -11.53 11.82 -25.04
CA HIS A 46 -10.52 10.77 -25.01
C HIS A 46 -9.13 11.29 -25.42
N GLU A 47 -9.06 12.05 -26.51
CA GLU A 47 -7.80 12.63 -27.00
C GLU A 47 -7.21 13.62 -25.99
N VAL A 48 -8.06 14.46 -25.39
CA VAL A 48 -7.66 15.44 -24.39
C VAL A 48 -7.12 14.74 -23.14
N ARG A 49 -7.77 13.68 -22.66
CA ARG A 49 -7.27 12.86 -21.55
C ARG A 49 -5.90 12.26 -21.86
N LEU A 50 -5.74 11.63 -23.03
CA LEU A 50 -4.46 11.04 -23.43
C LEU A 50 -3.36 12.10 -23.55
N TRP A 51 -3.68 13.25 -24.14
CA TRP A 51 -2.75 14.37 -24.24
C TRP A 51 -2.34 14.90 -22.86
N LEU A 52 -3.30 15.05 -21.93
CA LEU A 52 -3.01 15.44 -20.54
C LEU A 52 -2.10 14.44 -19.85
N ILE A 53 -2.44 13.15 -19.88
CA ILE A 53 -1.64 12.09 -19.24
C ILE A 53 -0.23 12.05 -19.82
N ARG A 54 -0.10 12.15 -21.15
CA ARG A 54 1.19 12.20 -21.83
C ARG A 54 2.01 13.41 -21.39
N THR A 55 1.40 14.60 -21.41
CA THR A 55 2.03 15.85 -20.97
C THR A 55 2.51 15.76 -19.53
N LEU A 56 1.65 15.27 -18.62
CA LEU A 56 1.98 15.06 -17.22
C LEU A 56 3.17 14.11 -17.03
N SER A 57 3.17 12.99 -17.76
CA SER A 57 4.25 12.00 -17.67
C SER A 57 5.59 12.52 -18.19
N GLN A 58 5.58 13.53 -19.05
CA GLN A 58 6.78 14.12 -19.67
C GLN A 58 7.28 15.36 -18.94
N LEU A 59 6.62 15.79 -17.85
CA LEU A 59 7.09 16.91 -17.06
C LEU A 59 8.48 16.60 -16.49
N PRO A 60 9.47 17.49 -16.66
CA PRO A 60 10.84 17.23 -16.23
C PRO A 60 10.89 17.05 -14.71
N THR A 61 11.22 15.85 -14.25
CA THR A 61 11.36 15.48 -12.84
C THR A 61 12.46 16.28 -12.12
N ASN A 62 13.45 16.77 -12.88
CA ASN A 62 14.57 17.56 -12.38
C ASN A 62 14.18 19.01 -12.05
N HIS A 63 13.03 19.49 -12.53
CA HIS A 63 12.51 20.79 -12.16
C HIS A 63 11.43 20.62 -11.07
N GLN A 64 11.72 21.11 -9.86
CA GLN A 64 10.72 21.53 -8.85
C GLN A 64 10.06 20.45 -7.97
N GLY A 65 10.79 19.44 -7.50
CA GLY A 65 10.23 18.54 -6.46
C GLY A 65 8.95 17.82 -6.91
N LEU A 66 8.84 17.55 -8.21
CA LEU A 66 7.82 16.69 -8.78
C LEU A 66 8.12 15.25 -8.37
N SER A 67 7.56 14.88 -7.22
CA SER A 67 7.64 13.54 -6.66
C SER A 67 6.32 12.82 -6.86
N GLY A 68 6.38 11.49 -7.03
CA GLY A 68 5.21 10.63 -6.98
C GLY A 68 4.39 10.82 -5.69
N LYS A 69 4.99 11.35 -4.62
CA LYS A 69 4.30 11.78 -3.39
C LYS A 69 3.09 12.68 -3.63
N ARG A 70 3.05 13.46 -4.72
CA ARG A 70 1.87 14.28 -5.04
C ARG A 70 0.61 13.45 -5.32
N LEU A 71 0.76 12.18 -5.67
CA LEU A 71 -0.36 11.25 -5.84
C LEU A 71 -1.01 10.82 -4.52
N VAL A 72 -0.35 11.06 -3.37
CA VAL A 72 -0.91 10.78 -2.03
C VAL A 72 -2.22 11.55 -1.79
N GLN A 73 -2.43 12.69 -2.45
CA GLN A 73 -3.67 13.46 -2.34
C GLN A 73 -4.93 12.68 -2.78
N PHE A 74 -4.76 11.58 -3.52
CA PHE A 74 -5.84 10.73 -3.99
C PHE A 74 -6.16 9.58 -3.04
N LEU A 75 -5.37 9.39 -1.97
CA LEU A 75 -5.68 8.41 -0.95
C LEU A 75 -6.93 8.81 -0.16
N PRO A 76 -7.69 7.84 0.38
CA PRO A 76 -8.84 8.14 1.21
C PRO A 76 -8.45 8.99 2.43
N ASN A 77 -9.09 10.13 2.59
CA ASN A 77 -9.00 10.98 3.78
C ASN A 77 -10.25 10.81 4.65
N GLU A 78 -10.06 10.84 5.96
CA GLU A 78 -11.14 10.63 6.94
C GLU A 78 -12.30 11.62 6.76
N SER A 79 -11.99 12.83 6.31
CA SER A 79 -12.94 13.93 6.11
C SER A 79 -13.81 13.83 4.85
N SER A 80 -13.47 12.96 3.89
CA SER A 80 -14.04 12.97 2.54
C SER A 80 -14.71 11.64 2.17
N ARG A 81 -15.53 11.08 3.06
CA ARG A 81 -16.25 9.79 2.86
C ARG A 81 -17.10 9.73 1.58
N GLN A 82 -17.57 10.86 1.05
CA GLN A 82 -18.34 10.92 -0.20
C GLN A 82 -17.48 10.68 -1.46
N GLU A 83 -16.17 10.95 -1.43
CA GLU A 83 -15.25 10.75 -2.57
C GLU A 83 -14.60 9.34 -2.57
N LEU A 84 -14.89 8.51 -1.57
CA LEU A 84 -14.26 7.19 -1.42
C LEU A 84 -14.53 6.26 -2.61
N GLY A 85 -15.71 6.40 -3.23
CA GLY A 85 -16.11 5.56 -4.36
C GLY A 85 -15.39 5.90 -5.67
N SER A 86 -15.17 7.19 -5.96
CA SER A 86 -14.65 7.62 -7.27
C SER A 86 -13.18 7.25 -7.48
N ARG A 87 -12.39 7.21 -6.39
CA ARG A 87 -10.94 6.91 -6.44
C ARG A 87 -10.59 5.48 -6.05
N LYS A 88 -11.59 4.61 -5.87
CA LYS A 88 -11.39 3.22 -5.42
C LYS A 88 -10.46 2.45 -6.36
N ASP A 89 -10.71 2.51 -7.66
CA ASP A 89 -9.93 1.75 -8.65
C ASP A 89 -8.49 2.25 -8.73
N PHE A 90 -8.28 3.57 -8.61
CA PHE A 90 -6.94 4.16 -8.46
C PHE A 90 -6.20 3.57 -7.25
N CYS A 91 -6.84 3.55 -6.08
CA CYS A 91 -6.21 3.09 -4.85
C CYS A 91 -5.92 1.58 -4.88
N ILE A 92 -6.86 0.77 -5.38
CA ILE A 92 -6.67 -0.67 -5.51
C ILE A 92 -5.51 -0.96 -6.47
N GLN A 93 -5.43 -0.27 -7.62
CA GLN A 93 -4.35 -0.50 -8.57
C GLN A 93 -2.99 0.00 -8.05
N LEU A 94 -2.96 1.07 -7.28
CA LEU A 94 -1.75 1.52 -6.58
C LEU A 94 -1.29 0.48 -5.55
N LEU A 95 -2.20 -0.03 -4.72
CA LEU A 95 -1.90 -1.06 -3.71
C LEU A 95 -1.49 -2.38 -4.36
N ARG A 96 -2.12 -2.76 -5.47
CA ARG A 96 -1.70 -3.93 -6.26
C ARG A 96 -0.26 -3.79 -6.73
N LYS A 97 0.12 -2.63 -7.28
CA LYS A 97 1.51 -2.35 -7.67
C LYS A 97 2.47 -2.39 -6.50
N LEU A 98 2.05 -1.88 -5.35
CA LEU A 98 2.82 -1.96 -4.11
C LEU A 98 3.06 -3.43 -3.71
N CYS A 99 2.05 -4.29 -3.78
CA CYS A 99 2.19 -5.73 -3.53
C CYS A 99 3.14 -6.41 -4.53
N GLU A 100 3.06 -6.06 -5.81
CA GLU A 100 3.90 -6.63 -6.88
C GLU A 100 5.36 -6.17 -6.78
N SER A 101 5.59 -4.89 -6.46
CA SER A 101 6.91 -4.25 -6.55
C SER A 101 7.67 -4.21 -5.23
N ALA A 102 6.96 -4.22 -4.09
CA ALA A 102 7.55 -4.20 -2.76
C ALA A 102 6.97 -5.29 -1.83
N PRO A 103 6.92 -6.56 -2.26
CA PRO A 103 6.23 -7.64 -1.54
C PRO A 103 6.75 -7.83 -0.11
N ARG A 104 8.05 -7.68 0.12
CA ARG A 104 8.64 -7.78 1.47
C ARG A 104 8.18 -6.67 2.42
N LYS A 105 8.06 -5.42 1.94
CA LYS A 105 7.58 -4.30 2.77
C LYS A 105 6.12 -4.54 3.15
N VAL A 106 5.30 -4.98 2.20
CA VAL A 106 3.89 -5.32 2.43
C VAL A 106 3.75 -6.58 3.31
N GLY A 107 4.59 -7.59 3.11
CA GLY A 107 4.59 -8.82 3.90
C GLY A 107 4.87 -8.56 5.38
N ARG A 108 5.85 -7.71 5.70
CA ARG A 108 6.08 -7.23 7.07
C ARG A 108 4.89 -6.48 7.63
N GLN A 109 4.22 -5.66 6.81
CA GLN A 109 3.01 -4.98 7.24
C GLN A 109 1.89 -5.99 7.54
N LEU A 110 1.69 -6.99 6.68
CA LEU A 110 0.70 -8.06 6.86
C LEU A 110 0.95 -8.91 8.10
N ALA A 111 2.19 -9.07 8.53
CA ALA A 111 2.52 -9.80 9.76
C ALA A 111 1.82 -9.21 11.00
N SER A 112 1.56 -7.90 11.00
CA SER A 112 0.80 -7.21 12.06
C SER A 112 -0.73 -7.26 11.86
N HIS A 113 -1.23 -7.97 10.84
CA HIS A 113 -2.63 -8.02 10.42
C HIS A 113 -3.13 -9.47 10.28
N PRO A 114 -3.20 -10.23 11.40
CA PRO A 114 -3.63 -11.63 11.39
C PRO A 114 -5.07 -11.82 10.88
N ASP A 115 -5.90 -10.79 10.99
CA ASP A 115 -7.27 -10.75 10.50
C ASP A 115 -7.35 -10.89 8.97
N ILE A 116 -6.48 -10.18 8.24
CA ILE A 116 -6.42 -10.24 6.77
C ILE A 116 -5.98 -11.63 6.31
N VAL A 117 -4.97 -12.19 6.97
CA VAL A 117 -4.43 -13.53 6.66
C VAL A 117 -5.46 -14.62 6.96
N THR A 118 -6.15 -14.52 8.10
CA THR A 118 -7.24 -15.43 8.46
C THR A 118 -8.37 -15.38 7.43
N LYS A 119 -8.77 -14.18 7.00
CA LYS A 119 -9.80 -13.98 5.98
C LYS A 119 -9.37 -14.56 4.63
N PHE A 120 -8.09 -14.43 4.28
CA PHE A 120 -7.53 -14.96 3.04
C PHE A 120 -7.71 -16.47 2.91
N PHE A 121 -7.36 -17.22 3.97
CA PHE A 121 -7.47 -18.68 3.99
C PHE A 121 -8.91 -19.18 4.23
N LYS A 122 -9.75 -18.41 4.93
CA LYS A 122 -11.20 -18.72 5.04
C LYS A 122 -11.93 -18.63 3.70
N GLY A 123 -11.44 -17.80 2.77
CA GLY A 123 -12.12 -17.52 1.50
C GLY A 123 -12.04 -18.64 0.46
N ASP A 124 -10.95 -19.41 0.41
CA ASP A 124 -10.76 -20.48 -0.57
C ASP A 124 -9.78 -21.54 -0.04
N ILE A 125 -10.25 -22.78 0.04
CA ILE A 125 -9.50 -23.93 0.53
C ILE A 125 -8.25 -24.22 -0.32
N LYS A 126 -8.27 -23.91 -1.63
CA LYS A 126 -7.11 -24.13 -2.50
C LYS A 126 -5.91 -23.28 -2.08
N ARG A 127 -6.14 -22.10 -1.50
CA ARG A 127 -5.09 -21.21 -0.97
C ARG A 127 -4.34 -21.87 0.17
N ILE A 128 -5.04 -22.66 0.99
CA ILE A 128 -4.43 -23.45 2.05
C ILE A 128 -3.45 -24.44 1.43
N SER A 129 -3.88 -25.21 0.43
CA SER A 129 -3.00 -26.16 -0.27
C SER A 129 -1.79 -25.48 -0.91
N TYR A 130 -1.95 -24.32 -1.55
CA TYR A 130 -0.82 -23.59 -2.13
C TYR A 130 0.19 -23.06 -1.12
N TRP A 131 -0.19 -22.84 0.14
CA TRP A 131 0.68 -22.24 1.15
C TRP A 131 1.20 -23.22 2.21
N PHE A 132 0.37 -24.18 2.63
CA PHE A 132 0.63 -25.10 3.74
C PHE A 132 1.02 -26.52 3.33
N ALA A 133 0.94 -26.89 2.04
CA ALA A 133 1.32 -28.23 1.58
C ALA A 133 2.84 -28.45 1.41
N HIS A 134 3.68 -27.47 1.73
CA HIS A 134 5.12 -27.49 1.47
C HIS A 134 5.94 -28.15 2.59
N PHE A 135 5.45 -29.29 3.10
CA PHE A 135 6.24 -30.18 3.95
C PHE A 135 7.20 -31.03 3.09
N SER A 136 8.30 -31.49 3.69
CA SER A 136 9.35 -32.21 2.96
C SER A 136 9.81 -33.47 3.68
N ILE A 137 10.09 -34.52 2.89
CA ILE A 137 10.72 -35.76 3.37
C ILE A 137 12.13 -35.48 3.93
N ALA A 138 12.80 -34.42 3.45
CA ALA A 138 14.09 -33.97 4.00
C ALA A 138 13.96 -33.32 5.40
N GLY A 139 12.75 -33.17 5.93
CA GLY A 139 12.46 -32.53 7.21
C GLY A 139 12.62 -31.01 7.14
N TRP A 140 12.97 -30.39 8.27
CA TRP A 140 13.01 -28.93 8.46
C TRP A 140 13.67 -28.12 7.34
N PRO A 141 14.85 -28.50 6.80
CA PRO A 141 15.50 -27.70 5.78
C PRO A 141 14.66 -27.58 4.49
N GLY A 142 13.73 -28.51 4.26
CA GLY A 142 12.84 -28.52 3.10
C GLY A 142 11.47 -27.91 3.35
N PHE A 143 11.11 -27.55 4.58
CA PHE A 143 9.81 -26.94 4.87
C PHE A 143 9.79 -25.50 4.37
N LYS A 144 8.70 -25.08 3.73
CA LYS A 144 8.55 -23.72 3.21
C LYS A 144 7.22 -23.10 3.62
N TYR A 145 7.17 -21.77 3.57
CA TYR A 145 5.94 -21.00 3.71
C TYR A 145 5.15 -21.36 4.97
N GLY A 146 3.83 -21.54 4.86
CA GLY A 146 2.95 -21.90 5.97
C GLY A 146 3.26 -23.27 6.58
N ALA A 147 3.81 -24.21 5.83
CA ALA A 147 4.21 -25.51 6.36
C ALA A 147 5.32 -25.36 7.42
N ALA A 148 6.31 -24.51 7.16
CA ALA A 148 7.38 -24.22 8.13
C ALA A 148 6.81 -23.57 9.40
N ALA A 149 5.93 -22.57 9.25
CA ALA A 149 5.29 -21.89 10.38
C ALA A 149 4.44 -22.85 11.21
N LEU A 150 3.58 -23.63 10.55
CA LEU A 150 2.71 -24.63 11.18
C LEU A 150 3.53 -25.67 11.95
N GLY A 151 4.58 -26.23 11.32
CA GLY A 151 5.41 -27.23 11.96
C GLY A 151 6.09 -26.70 13.23
N LYS A 152 6.68 -25.50 13.16
CA LYS A 152 7.34 -24.86 14.31
C LYS A 152 6.33 -24.60 15.44
N TYR A 153 5.22 -23.95 15.12
CA TYR A 153 4.20 -23.55 16.09
C TYR A 153 3.56 -24.77 16.76
N ALA A 154 3.20 -25.80 15.99
CA ALA A 154 2.57 -27.01 16.52
C ALA A 154 3.46 -27.75 17.52
N LEU A 155 4.78 -27.70 17.38
CA LEU A 155 5.71 -28.32 18.32
C LEU A 155 5.96 -27.47 19.57
N ALA A 156 6.03 -26.14 19.40
CA ALA A 156 6.16 -25.20 20.51
C ALA A 156 4.91 -25.21 21.40
N HIS A 157 3.72 -25.29 20.80
CA HIS A 157 2.41 -25.23 21.44
C HIS A 157 1.68 -26.58 21.39
N ARG A 158 2.42 -27.68 21.50
CA ARG A 158 1.88 -29.05 21.31
C ARG A 158 0.69 -29.35 22.21
N ASP A 159 0.65 -28.85 23.43
CA ASP A 159 -0.39 -29.19 24.39
C ASP A 159 -1.76 -28.60 23.98
N GLU A 160 -1.76 -27.59 23.10
CA GLU A 160 -2.97 -26.92 22.60
C GLU A 160 -3.28 -27.26 21.13
N VAL A 161 -2.23 -27.41 20.31
CA VAL A 161 -2.36 -27.49 18.85
C VAL A 161 -2.44 -28.92 18.35
N TRP A 162 -1.88 -29.89 19.09
CA TRP A 162 -1.68 -31.24 18.54
C TRP A 162 -2.97 -31.96 18.20
N ASP A 163 -4.00 -31.77 19.03
CA ASP A 163 -5.34 -32.33 18.81
C ASP A 163 -6.08 -31.66 17.64
N LEU A 164 -5.61 -30.50 17.17
CA LEU A 164 -6.16 -29.81 16.00
C LEU A 164 -5.53 -30.31 14.69
N LEU A 165 -4.41 -31.05 14.76
CA LEU A 165 -3.75 -31.63 13.60
C LEU A 165 -4.56 -32.83 13.06
N ALA A 166 -4.94 -32.75 11.79
CA ALA A 166 -5.61 -33.84 11.10
C ALA A 166 -4.58 -34.71 10.37
N TRP A 167 -4.42 -35.95 10.81
CA TRP A 167 -3.52 -36.93 10.22
C TRP A 167 -4.27 -37.78 9.18
N GLN A 168 -3.64 -38.06 8.03
CA GLN A 168 -4.20 -38.95 7.01
C GLN A 168 -4.07 -40.44 7.37
N GLY A 169 -3.15 -40.78 8.29
CA GLY A 169 -2.95 -42.14 8.80
C GLY A 169 -4.01 -42.59 9.82
N LYS A 170 -4.02 -43.89 10.15
CA LYS A 170 -4.96 -44.47 11.14
C LYS A 170 -4.79 -43.92 12.56
N HIS A 171 -3.60 -43.43 12.90
CA HIS A 171 -3.27 -42.93 14.23
C HIS A 171 -2.55 -41.59 14.10
N ALA A 172 -2.85 -40.67 15.03
CA ALA A 172 -2.08 -39.45 15.16
C ALA A 172 -0.62 -39.77 15.52
N GLN A 173 0.31 -39.01 14.95
CA GLN A 173 1.72 -39.16 15.28
C GLN A 173 2.01 -38.51 16.64
N ALA A 174 2.79 -39.17 17.49
CA ALA A 174 3.15 -38.61 18.80
C ALA A 174 4.09 -37.40 18.63
N PRO A 175 3.93 -36.31 19.42
CA PRO A 175 4.78 -35.12 19.30
C PRO A 175 6.28 -35.44 19.34
N VAL A 176 6.71 -36.29 20.26
CA VAL A 176 8.11 -36.71 20.42
C VAL A 176 8.65 -37.42 19.16
N ALA A 177 7.81 -38.21 18.50
CA ALA A 177 8.19 -38.87 17.24
C ALA A 177 8.35 -37.84 16.11
N VAL A 178 7.48 -36.85 16.04
CA VAL A 178 7.54 -35.80 15.00
C VAL A 178 8.72 -34.85 15.19
N VAL A 179 9.09 -34.51 16.44
CA VAL A 179 10.33 -33.75 16.71
C VAL A 179 11.56 -34.46 16.15
N THR A 180 11.66 -35.77 16.37
CA THR A 180 12.81 -36.57 15.91
C THR A 180 12.75 -36.88 14.40
N LYS A 181 11.54 -36.96 13.84
CA LYS A 181 11.27 -37.26 12.43
C LYS A 181 10.27 -36.25 11.84
N PRO A 182 10.73 -35.03 11.49
CA PRO A 182 9.84 -33.97 11.01
C PRO A 182 9.10 -34.34 9.72
N HIS A 183 9.63 -35.26 8.91
CA HIS A 183 8.95 -35.71 7.69
C HIS A 183 7.55 -36.27 7.94
N TYR A 184 7.20 -36.70 9.16
CA TYR A 184 5.83 -37.11 9.46
C TYR A 184 4.80 -36.02 9.19
N PHE A 185 5.18 -34.73 9.21
CA PHE A 185 4.26 -33.66 8.80
C PHE A 185 3.76 -33.79 7.35
N THR A 186 4.42 -34.55 6.48
CA THR A 186 3.89 -34.84 5.12
C THR A 186 2.63 -35.72 5.15
N GLU A 187 2.32 -36.36 6.29
CA GLU A 187 1.11 -37.15 6.50
C GLU A 187 -0.07 -36.31 7.02
N LEU A 188 0.09 -34.99 7.17
CA LEU A 188 -1.01 -34.11 7.55
C LEU A 188 -1.98 -33.90 6.39
N ASP A 189 -3.27 -33.97 6.71
CA ASP A 189 -4.31 -33.32 5.94
C ASP A 189 -4.23 -31.83 6.25
N THR A 190 -3.51 -31.09 5.39
CA THR A 190 -3.22 -29.67 5.59
C THR A 190 -4.48 -28.81 5.52
N GLU A 191 -5.41 -29.14 4.63
CA GLU A 191 -6.67 -28.42 4.47
C GLU A 191 -7.53 -28.54 5.73
N ARG A 192 -7.69 -29.76 6.25
CA ARG A 192 -8.45 -30.00 7.48
C ARG A 192 -7.75 -29.43 8.71
N THR A 193 -6.43 -29.57 8.79
CA THR A 193 -5.62 -29.01 9.88
C THR A 193 -5.75 -27.50 9.95
N VAL A 194 -5.54 -26.80 8.85
CA VAL A 194 -5.64 -25.33 8.82
C VAL A 194 -7.08 -24.88 9.04
N SER A 195 -8.08 -25.64 8.57
CA SER A 195 -9.49 -25.38 8.88
C SER A 195 -9.79 -25.46 10.38
N ASN A 196 -9.17 -26.40 11.10
CA ASN A 196 -9.27 -26.49 12.56
C ASN A 196 -8.61 -25.27 13.22
N LEU A 197 -7.41 -24.88 12.78
CA LEU A 197 -6.71 -23.70 13.32
C LEU A 197 -7.49 -22.41 13.09
N LEU A 198 -8.08 -22.21 11.92
CA LEU A 198 -8.94 -21.05 11.60
C LEU A 198 -10.16 -20.92 12.53
N ARG A 199 -10.59 -22.01 13.17
CA ARG A 199 -11.76 -22.07 14.07
C ARG A 199 -11.38 -22.06 15.54
N HIS A 200 -10.29 -22.74 15.89
CA HIS A 200 -10.00 -23.12 17.27
C HIS A 200 -8.67 -22.59 17.80
N CYS A 201 -7.80 -22.03 16.96
CA CYS A 201 -6.49 -21.50 17.36
C CYS A 201 -6.22 -20.13 16.71
N PRO A 202 -6.83 -19.04 17.22
CA PRO A 202 -6.56 -17.69 16.72
C PRO A 202 -5.10 -17.27 16.93
N ASP A 203 -4.47 -17.76 17.99
CA ASP A 203 -3.10 -17.39 18.39
C ASP A 203 -2.05 -17.82 17.36
N PHE A 204 -2.28 -18.91 16.62
CA PHE A 204 -1.42 -19.29 15.50
C PHE A 204 -1.28 -18.16 14.47
N TRP A 205 -2.38 -17.47 14.15
CA TRP A 205 -2.36 -16.44 13.11
C TRP A 205 -1.64 -15.16 13.53
N ALA A 206 -1.57 -14.91 14.85
CA ALA A 206 -0.84 -13.81 15.45
C ALA A 206 0.57 -14.21 15.97
N SER A 207 0.97 -15.46 15.76
CA SER A 207 2.24 -16.01 16.25
C SER A 207 3.46 -15.42 15.53
N GLU A 208 4.63 -15.53 16.18
CA GLU A 208 5.90 -15.15 15.58
C GLU A 208 6.22 -16.03 14.35
N GLU A 209 5.91 -17.33 14.41
CA GLU A 209 6.12 -18.26 13.30
C GLU A 209 5.34 -17.86 12.04
N MET A 210 4.08 -17.45 12.23
CA MET A 210 3.26 -16.95 11.12
C MET A 210 3.77 -15.59 10.65
N ALA A 211 4.14 -14.69 11.56
CA ALA A 211 4.70 -13.39 11.22
C ALA A 211 5.99 -13.53 10.39
N GLU A 212 6.93 -14.38 10.80
CA GLU A 212 8.18 -14.69 10.09
C GLU A 212 7.92 -15.14 8.65
N CYS A 213 6.96 -16.07 8.46
CA CYS A 213 6.70 -16.63 7.13
C CYS A 213 6.05 -15.62 6.17
N LEU A 214 5.44 -14.55 6.68
CA LEU A 214 4.84 -13.48 5.88
C LEU A 214 5.84 -12.43 5.42
N GLN A 215 6.97 -12.25 6.12
CA GLN A 215 7.92 -11.16 5.85
C GLN A 215 8.56 -11.22 4.46
N GLY A 216 8.66 -12.42 3.88
CA GLY A 216 9.17 -12.60 2.52
C GLY A 216 8.22 -12.07 1.44
N GLY A 217 6.93 -11.92 1.76
CA GLY A 217 5.90 -11.39 0.88
C GLY A 217 5.41 -12.35 -0.20
N GLU A 218 5.87 -13.61 -0.21
CA GLU A 218 5.48 -14.60 -1.21
C GLU A 218 4.00 -14.94 -1.18
N LEU A 219 3.35 -14.81 -0.01
CA LEU A 219 1.90 -15.00 0.12
C LEU A 219 1.10 -14.09 -0.83
N LEU A 220 1.59 -12.86 -1.06
CA LEU A 220 0.92 -11.86 -1.91
C LEU A 220 0.73 -12.37 -3.34
N ALA A 221 1.70 -13.14 -3.84
CA ALA A 221 1.69 -13.66 -5.21
C ALA A 221 0.59 -14.69 -5.46
N LEU A 222 0.00 -15.26 -4.40
CA LEU A 222 -1.15 -16.15 -4.55
C LEU A 222 -2.40 -15.40 -5.01
N ASP A 223 -2.59 -14.14 -4.61
CA ASP A 223 -3.75 -13.33 -5.00
C ASP A 223 -3.56 -11.83 -4.73
N TYR A 224 -2.91 -11.12 -5.65
CA TYR A 224 -2.72 -9.67 -5.54
C TYR A 224 -4.05 -8.88 -5.50
N ASP A 225 -5.12 -9.41 -6.11
CA ASP A 225 -6.42 -8.75 -6.15
C ASP A 225 -7.09 -8.79 -4.76
N PHE A 226 -7.05 -9.93 -4.07
CA PHE A 226 -7.49 -10.03 -2.69
C PHE A 226 -6.73 -9.05 -1.79
N PHE A 227 -5.40 -9.09 -1.80
CA PHE A 227 -4.60 -8.27 -0.87
C PHE A 227 -4.76 -6.78 -1.14
N SER A 228 -4.80 -6.35 -2.41
CA SER A 228 -5.02 -4.93 -2.73
C SER A 228 -6.39 -4.43 -2.27
N LYS A 229 -7.45 -5.27 -2.32
CA LYS A 229 -8.79 -4.94 -1.81
C LYS A 229 -8.85 -4.89 -0.28
N GLU A 230 -8.20 -5.82 0.42
CA GLU A 230 -8.15 -5.79 1.88
C GLU A 230 -7.32 -4.60 2.38
N LEU A 231 -6.17 -4.33 1.76
CA LEU A 231 -5.35 -3.15 2.08
C LEU A 231 -6.09 -1.83 1.78
N TYR A 232 -6.93 -1.79 0.73
CA TYR A 232 -7.79 -0.64 0.49
C TYR A 232 -8.80 -0.45 1.64
N SER A 233 -9.37 -1.54 2.14
CA SER A 233 -10.28 -1.49 3.30
C SER A 233 -9.56 -0.97 4.55
N VAL A 234 -8.27 -1.28 4.72
CA VAL A 234 -7.41 -0.69 5.77
C VAL A 234 -7.19 0.82 5.54
N LEU A 235 -6.87 1.25 4.30
CA LEU A 235 -6.69 2.68 3.98
C LEU A 235 -7.95 3.53 4.19
N VAL A 236 -9.13 2.94 4.00
CA VAL A 236 -10.43 3.59 4.24
C VAL A 236 -10.76 3.66 5.74
N SER A 237 -10.19 2.76 6.53
CA SER A 237 -10.42 2.72 7.97
C SER A 237 -9.65 3.83 8.70
N SER A 238 -10.00 4.08 9.95
CA SER A 238 -9.28 5.01 10.84
C SER A 238 -8.31 4.27 11.76
N GLY A 239 -7.30 4.98 12.25
CA GLY A 239 -6.35 4.49 13.26
C GLY A 239 -4.95 4.15 12.74
N GLN A 240 -4.12 3.55 13.59
CA GLN A 240 -2.69 3.36 13.33
C GLN A 240 -2.41 2.51 12.08
N ARG A 241 -3.16 1.42 11.87
CA ARG A 241 -2.99 0.53 10.71
C ARG A 241 -3.12 1.27 9.37
N ARG A 242 -4.03 2.25 9.32
CA ARG A 242 -4.21 3.12 8.16
C ARG A 242 -3.01 4.03 7.97
N GLN A 243 -2.51 4.65 9.04
CA GLN A 243 -1.36 5.55 8.98
C GLN A 243 -0.11 4.81 8.49
N ASP A 244 0.20 3.66 9.07
CA ASP A 244 1.38 2.87 8.69
C ASP A 244 1.34 2.46 7.21
N LEU A 245 0.15 2.10 6.70
CA LEU A 245 -0.05 1.78 5.28
C LEU A 245 0.04 3.01 4.38
N ALA A 246 -0.51 4.16 4.81
CA ALA A 246 -0.40 5.41 4.07
C ALA A 246 1.06 5.87 3.96
N ASP A 247 1.83 5.75 5.05
CA ASP A 247 3.26 6.03 5.06
C ASP A 247 4.00 5.11 4.10
N LEU A 248 3.70 3.80 4.11
CA LEU A 248 4.29 2.84 3.17
C LEU A 248 3.99 3.22 1.71
N VAL A 249 2.76 3.63 1.40
CA VAL A 249 2.36 4.10 0.07
C VAL A 249 3.10 5.38 -0.31
N GLU A 250 3.22 6.34 0.60
CA GLU A 250 3.97 7.58 0.34
C GLU A 250 5.44 7.29 0.02
N HIS A 251 6.09 6.42 0.79
CA HIS A 251 7.47 6.01 0.54
C HIS A 251 7.61 5.30 -0.81
N PHE A 252 6.69 4.39 -1.14
CA PHE A 252 6.67 3.72 -2.44
C PHE A 252 6.55 4.73 -3.59
N LEU A 253 5.62 5.67 -3.49
CA LEU A 253 5.44 6.72 -4.50
C LEU A 253 6.67 7.63 -4.64
N ALA A 254 7.42 7.85 -3.56
CA ALA A 254 8.66 8.63 -3.58
C ALA A 254 9.81 7.90 -4.28
N GLU A 255 9.88 6.58 -4.16
CA GLU A 255 10.93 5.74 -4.74
C GLU A 255 10.76 5.49 -6.25
N HIS A 256 9.55 5.69 -6.80
CA HIS A 256 9.23 5.34 -8.19
C HIS A 256 9.25 6.55 -9.14
N PRO A 257 9.69 6.37 -10.41
CA PRO A 257 9.69 7.45 -11.38
C PRO A 257 8.30 8.04 -11.63
N PHE A 258 8.16 9.36 -11.45
CA PHE A 258 6.91 10.08 -11.63
C PHE A 258 6.25 9.81 -12.99
N GLN A 259 7.05 9.75 -14.06
CA GLN A 259 6.58 9.44 -15.41
C GLN A 259 5.80 8.11 -15.46
N GLN A 260 6.36 7.05 -14.89
CA GLN A 260 5.75 5.72 -14.90
C GLN A 260 4.47 5.70 -14.06
N LEU A 261 4.51 6.33 -12.88
CA LEU A 261 3.34 6.46 -12.01
C LEU A 261 2.20 7.19 -12.73
N CYS A 262 2.48 8.29 -13.41
CA CYS A 262 1.48 9.03 -14.18
C CYS A 262 0.88 8.19 -15.31
N GLN A 263 1.71 7.52 -16.11
CA GLN A 263 1.22 6.70 -17.23
C GLN A 263 0.31 5.56 -16.77
N GLN A 264 0.56 5.02 -15.59
CA GLN A 264 -0.17 3.85 -15.08
C GLN A 264 -1.38 4.22 -14.22
N LEU A 265 -1.31 5.29 -13.42
CA LEU A 265 -2.32 5.63 -12.42
C LEU A 265 -3.25 6.76 -12.87
N CYS A 266 -2.76 7.76 -13.61
CA CYS A 266 -3.62 8.86 -14.09
C CYS A 266 -4.78 8.42 -15.01
N PRO A 267 -4.67 7.35 -15.83
CA PRO A 267 -5.82 6.84 -16.58
C PRO A 267 -7.02 6.45 -15.71
N LEU A 268 -6.78 6.12 -14.43
CA LEU A 268 -7.80 5.68 -13.46
C LEU A 268 -8.49 6.85 -12.74
N LEU A 269 -8.01 8.08 -12.93
CA LEU A 269 -8.65 9.28 -12.38
C LEU A 269 -9.83 9.71 -13.27
N ASP A 270 -10.88 10.25 -12.65
CA ASP A 270 -11.93 10.93 -13.40
C ASP A 270 -11.40 12.24 -14.04
N ASP A 271 -12.21 12.87 -14.90
CA ASP A 271 -11.78 14.06 -15.63
C ASP A 271 -11.50 15.24 -14.69
N THR A 272 -12.28 15.37 -13.64
CA THR A 272 -12.17 16.45 -12.65
C THR A 272 -10.88 16.32 -11.84
N ASP A 273 -10.60 15.14 -11.31
CA ASP A 273 -9.38 14.84 -10.58
C ASP A 273 -8.13 14.96 -11.46
N LEU A 274 -8.20 14.47 -12.71
CA LEU A 274 -7.10 14.58 -13.66
C LEU A 274 -6.78 16.04 -13.99
N LEU A 275 -7.80 16.85 -14.27
CA LEU A 275 -7.62 18.27 -14.55
C LEU A 275 -7.10 19.03 -13.33
N ASN A 276 -7.69 18.80 -12.16
CA ASN A 276 -7.26 19.41 -10.91
C ASN A 276 -5.80 19.06 -10.59
N PHE A 277 -5.40 17.81 -10.84
CA PHE A 277 -4.02 17.39 -10.70
C PHE A 277 -3.09 18.18 -11.61
N ALA A 278 -3.41 18.25 -12.91
CA ALA A 278 -2.62 19.00 -13.87
C ALA A 278 -2.49 20.47 -13.47
N MET A 279 -3.59 21.10 -13.07
CA MET A 279 -3.58 22.50 -12.64
C MET A 279 -2.75 22.73 -11.37
N ARG A 280 -2.78 21.81 -10.39
CA ARG A 280 -1.95 21.87 -9.17
C ARG A 280 -0.46 21.64 -9.44
N LEU A 281 -0.12 20.90 -10.49
CA LEU A 281 1.27 20.70 -10.90
C LEU A 281 1.82 21.94 -11.62
N ILE A 282 0.98 22.61 -12.43
CA ILE A 282 1.38 23.79 -13.21
C ILE A 282 1.35 25.08 -12.38
N ARG A 283 0.41 25.20 -11.43
CA ARG A 283 0.42 26.28 -10.42
C ARG A 283 1.58 26.01 -9.45
N ARG A 284 2.60 26.88 -9.48
CA ARG A 284 3.67 26.85 -8.46
C ARG A 284 3.02 26.95 -7.08
N PRO A 285 3.53 26.26 -6.04
CA PRO A 285 3.25 26.70 -4.69
C PRO A 285 3.77 28.14 -4.58
N SER A 286 2.86 29.08 -4.33
CA SER A 286 3.24 30.41 -3.88
C SER A 286 4.13 30.23 -2.65
N ALA A 287 5.29 30.88 -2.61
CA ALA A 287 6.22 30.85 -1.48
C ALA A 287 5.69 31.62 -0.26
N THR A 288 4.36 31.60 -0.03
CA THR A 288 3.67 32.31 1.03
C THR A 288 2.59 31.37 1.58
N GLY A 289 2.81 30.84 2.78
CA GLY A 289 1.85 29.97 3.46
C GLY A 289 2.40 29.06 4.56
N GLY A 290 3.71 29.00 4.76
CA GLY A 290 4.33 28.33 5.91
C GLY A 290 4.56 29.30 7.06
N VAL A 291 3.49 29.79 7.71
CA VAL A 291 3.65 30.36 9.05
C VAL A 291 3.79 29.18 10.00
N MET A 292 5.03 28.73 10.22
CA MET A 292 5.37 27.98 11.42
C MET A 292 5.16 28.94 12.60
N THR A 293 4.04 28.79 13.30
CA THR A 293 3.91 29.27 14.68
C THR A 293 4.91 28.49 15.53
N VAL A 294 6.11 29.05 15.67
CA VAL A 294 7.05 28.65 16.72
C VAL A 294 6.40 29.08 18.04
N ALA A 295 6.00 28.11 18.85
CA ALA A 295 5.57 28.35 20.22
C ALA A 295 6.75 28.97 21.00
N PRO A 296 6.55 30.05 21.77
CA PRO A 296 7.61 30.59 22.59
C PRO A 296 7.87 29.62 23.75
N GLY A 297 9.13 29.20 23.85
CA GLY A 297 9.63 28.47 25.00
C GLY A 297 9.39 29.26 26.29
N ARG A 298 8.83 28.59 27.29
CA ARG A 298 8.92 29.05 28.67
C ARG A 298 10.20 28.47 29.26
N SER A 299 11.19 29.34 29.41
CA SER A 299 12.20 29.20 30.46
C SER A 299 11.53 29.58 31.77
N TYR A 300 11.47 28.64 32.72
CA TYR A 300 11.84 28.74 34.14
C TYR A 300 11.74 27.35 34.75
#